data_AF-A0A8T4PBD4-F1
#
_entry.id   AF-A0A8T4PBD4-F1
#
_cell.length_a   1.000
_cell.length_b   1.000
_cell.length_c   1.000
_cell.angle_alpha   90.00
_cell.angle_beta   90.00
_cell.angle_gamma   90.00
#
_symmetry.space_group_name_H-M   'P 1'
#
loop_
_entity.id
_entity.type
_entity.pdbx_description
1 polymer ?
#
loop_
_entity_poly.entity_id
_entity_poly.type
_entity_poly.pdbx_seq_one_letter_code
_entity_poly.pdbx_strand_id
1 'polypeptide(L)'
;MTIKQTRKTPEEIKEEILLHLKRGPLSTKKLSDLLGSNWSTINSYLEELKDRGDVREIYSRENLKIYIRADYPVFYGLPLDEDKLKESLFLLSKIIGRWKIVNGSTITKTPLQKIAVELIKNNSLNVPVVRFHYGKVLTTYMEPEKIQQIVKVYGVKKLNIVDKTIDEEINKHTNIAWLERKKQYESHSDMKLFLLSDYVSYSISKNKIDEPGKILDLFHNFLLEIPTDEKYSLLFKKYHDFISVVNFIFNSDQFNNGSKEEREHYFKEILNTFDSLWQTLTTEFFFNDIEFFIKQDFKEILQFIKDSKLKTYYSEIDEKLSNLLDYKKTLTPKKIDLSEDEKGIIEILLEGANEE
;
A
#
# COMPACT_ATOMS: atom_id res chain seq x y z
N MET A 1 -16.73 47.59 -27.15
CA MET A 1 -17.40 47.05 -25.94
C MET A 1 -16.34 46.41 -25.07
N THR A 2 -15.92 47.09 -24.01
CA THR A 2 -14.93 46.58 -23.07
C THR A 2 -15.66 45.59 -22.16
N ILE A 3 -15.36 44.30 -22.28
CA ILE A 3 -15.87 43.27 -21.35
C ILE A 3 -15.28 43.64 -19.99
N LYS A 4 -16.11 44.20 -19.11
CA LYS A 4 -15.76 44.49 -17.72
C LYS A 4 -15.61 43.13 -17.05
N GLN A 5 -14.39 42.59 -17.00
CA GLN A 5 -14.09 41.43 -16.16
C GLN A 5 -14.39 41.84 -14.72
N THR A 6 -15.50 41.36 -14.17
CA THR A 6 -15.81 41.46 -12.76
C THR A 6 -14.69 40.78 -11.99
N ARG A 7 -13.99 41.53 -11.13
CA ARG A 7 -12.89 41.01 -10.33
C ARG A 7 -13.46 39.99 -9.35
N LYS A 8 -13.00 38.74 -9.43
CA LYS A 8 -13.46 37.66 -8.55
C LYS A 8 -13.15 37.98 -7.08
N THR A 9 -14.06 37.62 -6.18
CA THR A 9 -13.86 37.73 -4.73
C THR A 9 -12.89 36.62 -4.24
N PRO A 10 -12.25 36.79 -3.07
CA PRO A 10 -11.41 35.75 -2.48
C PRO A 10 -12.15 34.40 -2.31
N GLU A 11 -13.41 34.45 -1.88
CA GLU A 11 -14.27 33.29 -1.70
C GLU A 11 -14.58 32.59 -3.03
N GLU A 12 -14.89 33.35 -4.09
CA GLU A 12 -15.09 32.78 -5.44
C GLU A 12 -13.82 32.06 -5.94
N ILE A 13 -12.64 32.64 -5.72
CA ILE A 13 -11.38 32.00 -6.13
C ILE A 13 -11.16 30.70 -5.35
N LYS A 14 -11.45 30.67 -4.04
CA LYS A 14 -11.34 29.46 -3.23
C LYS A 14 -12.31 28.37 -3.68
N GLU A 15 -13.56 28.72 -3.99
CA GLU A 15 -14.54 27.78 -4.53
C GLU A 15 -14.12 27.22 -5.89
N GLU A 16 -13.54 28.04 -6.77
CA GLU A 16 -13.03 27.58 -8.05
C GLU A 16 -11.79 26.69 -7.91
N ILE A 17 -10.86 26.99 -6.99
CA ILE A 17 -9.74 26.08 -6.63
C ILE A 17 -10.33 24.71 -6.25
N LEU A 18 -11.29 24.71 -5.33
CA LEU A 18 -11.96 23.52 -4.84
C LEU A 18 -12.68 22.76 -5.96
N LEU A 19 -13.26 23.46 -6.95
CA LEU A 19 -13.88 22.87 -8.13
C LEU A 19 -12.86 22.20 -9.06
N HIS A 20 -11.72 22.85 -9.32
CA HIS A 20 -10.66 22.26 -10.13
C HIS A 20 -10.05 21.03 -9.47
N LEU A 21 -9.83 21.07 -8.15
CA LEU A 21 -9.28 19.95 -7.38
C LEU A 21 -10.26 18.77 -7.24
N LYS A 22 -11.55 18.91 -7.60
CA LYS A 22 -12.45 17.73 -7.73
C LYS A 22 -12.00 16.77 -8.82
N ARG A 23 -11.28 17.26 -9.83
CA ARG A 23 -10.79 16.43 -10.94
C ARG A 23 -9.49 15.69 -10.62
N GLY A 24 -8.89 15.95 -9.45
CA GLY A 24 -7.65 15.33 -9.02
C GLY A 24 -6.62 16.33 -8.51
N PRO A 25 -5.42 15.85 -8.15
CA PRO A 25 -4.35 16.69 -7.64
C PRO A 25 -3.83 17.64 -8.70
N LEU A 26 -3.54 18.88 -8.30
CA LEU A 26 -2.98 19.92 -9.17
C LEU A 26 -1.86 20.68 -8.47
N SER A 27 -0.91 21.18 -9.26
CA SER A 27 0.13 22.07 -8.74
C SER A 27 -0.38 23.50 -8.59
N THR A 28 0.26 24.28 -7.70
CA THR A 28 -0.02 25.73 -7.55
C THR A 28 0.07 26.46 -8.89
N LYS A 29 1.07 26.11 -9.71
CA LYS A 29 1.24 26.69 -11.05
C LYS A 29 0.06 26.36 -11.96
N LYS A 30 -0.37 25.09 -12.01
CA LYS A 30 -1.49 24.69 -12.87
C LYS A 30 -2.81 25.36 -12.44
N LEU A 31 -3.04 25.53 -11.13
CA LEU A 31 -4.18 26.27 -10.61
C LEU A 31 -4.12 27.76 -10.96
N SER A 32 -2.94 28.38 -10.84
CA SER A 32 -2.67 29.76 -11.25
C SER A 32 -2.99 29.99 -12.74
N ASP A 33 -2.56 29.07 -13.60
CA ASP A 33 -2.84 29.12 -15.04
C ASP A 33 -4.34 28.97 -15.35
N LEU A 34 -5.02 28.01 -14.70
CA LEU A 34 -6.45 27.75 -14.90
C LEU A 34 -7.36 28.90 -14.43
N LEU A 35 -6.97 29.56 -13.34
CA LEU A 35 -7.75 30.63 -12.71
C LEU A 35 -7.38 32.03 -13.22
N GLY A 36 -6.35 32.13 -14.08
CA GLY A 36 -5.82 33.42 -14.56
C GLY A 36 -5.37 34.34 -13.42
N SER A 37 -4.91 33.76 -12.31
CA SER A 37 -4.55 34.49 -11.09
C SER A 37 -3.07 34.31 -10.81
N ASN A 38 -2.42 35.28 -10.14
CA ASN A 38 -0.99 35.18 -9.86
C ASN A 38 -0.68 34.04 -8.87
N TRP A 39 0.52 33.47 -8.98
CA TRP A 39 0.95 32.32 -8.18
C TRP A 39 0.89 32.59 -6.66
N SER A 40 1.29 33.80 -6.22
CA SER A 40 1.32 34.18 -4.80
C SER A 40 -0.07 34.19 -4.18
N THR A 41 -1.06 34.72 -4.90
CA THR A 41 -2.47 34.74 -4.51
C THR A 41 -3.04 33.33 -4.41
N ILE A 42 -2.78 32.47 -5.41
CA ILE A 42 -3.22 31.07 -5.35
C ILE A 42 -2.56 30.32 -4.20
N ASN A 43 -1.25 30.52 -3.97
CA ASN A 43 -0.55 29.91 -2.84
C ASN A 43 -1.14 30.37 -1.49
N SER A 44 -1.44 31.66 -1.32
CA SER A 44 -2.08 32.17 -0.10
C SER A 44 -3.44 31.50 0.16
N TYR A 45 -4.29 31.40 -0.86
CA TYR A 45 -5.60 30.76 -0.71
C TYR A 45 -5.52 29.24 -0.49
N LEU A 46 -4.51 28.58 -1.05
CA LEU A 46 -4.27 27.16 -0.80
C LEU A 46 -3.82 26.90 0.64
N GLU A 47 -2.97 27.75 1.23
CA GLU A 47 -2.62 27.64 2.66
C GLU A 47 -3.85 27.90 3.54
N GLU A 48 -4.67 28.91 3.24
CA GLU A 48 -5.93 29.14 3.99
C GLU A 48 -6.90 27.95 3.90
N LEU A 49 -7.07 27.35 2.71
CA LEU A 49 -7.91 26.16 2.53
C LEU A 49 -7.32 24.94 3.24
N LYS A 50 -5.99 24.84 3.33
CA LYS A 50 -5.29 23.77 4.04
C LYS A 50 -5.48 23.91 5.55
N ASP A 51 -5.40 25.13 6.08
CA ASP A 51 -5.65 25.42 7.51
C ASP A 51 -7.11 25.11 7.90
N ARG A 52 -8.07 25.31 6.97
CA ARG A 52 -9.47 24.91 7.15
C ARG A 52 -9.71 23.40 7.02
N GLY A 53 -8.73 22.65 6.53
CA GLY A 53 -8.85 21.22 6.27
C GLY A 53 -9.62 20.85 5.00
N ASP A 54 -9.86 21.81 4.09
CA ASP A 54 -10.56 21.58 2.83
C ASP A 54 -9.65 20.97 1.75
N VAL A 55 -8.35 21.25 1.82
CA VAL A 55 -7.32 20.70 0.94
C VAL A 55 -6.15 20.13 1.74
N ARG A 56 -5.36 19.27 1.11
CA ARG A 56 -4.13 18.71 1.64
C ARG A 56 -3.02 18.88 0.64
N GLU A 57 -1.83 19.20 1.14
CA GLU A 57 -0.60 19.15 0.36
C GLU A 57 -0.09 17.70 0.35
N ILE A 58 0.07 17.11 -0.85
CA ILE A 58 0.52 15.72 -1.00
C ILE A 58 1.96 15.61 -1.48
N TYR A 59 2.54 16.72 -1.95
CA TYR A 59 3.93 16.81 -2.36
C TYR A 59 4.42 18.26 -2.24
N SER A 60 5.65 18.42 -1.77
CA SER A 60 6.28 19.73 -1.54
C SER A 60 7.78 19.66 -1.83
N ARG A 61 8.24 20.52 -2.76
CA ARG A 61 9.65 20.88 -2.99
C ARG A 61 9.72 22.36 -3.34
N GLU A 62 10.93 22.93 -3.28
CA GLU A 62 11.19 24.38 -3.40
C GLU A 62 10.38 25.09 -4.49
N ASN A 63 10.19 24.47 -5.66
CA ASN A 63 9.46 25.05 -6.79
C ASN A 63 8.19 24.29 -7.20
N LEU A 64 7.77 23.28 -6.44
CA LEU A 64 6.62 22.46 -6.78
C LEU A 64 5.87 22.02 -5.53
N LYS A 65 4.64 22.52 -5.40
CA LYS A 65 3.66 22.03 -4.44
C LYS A 65 2.47 21.44 -5.19
N ILE A 66 1.98 20.29 -4.72
CA ILE A 66 0.81 19.61 -5.29
C ILE A 66 -0.24 19.49 -4.19
N TYR A 67 -1.44 19.99 -4.50
CA TYR A 67 -2.57 20.01 -3.58
C TYR A 67 -3.69 19.12 -4.11
N ILE A 68 -4.51 18.65 -3.18
CA ILE A 68 -5.70 17.85 -3.45
C ILE A 68 -6.81 18.20 -2.46
N ARG A 69 -8.08 17.97 -2.81
CA ARG A 69 -9.17 18.09 -1.84
C ARG A 69 -8.99 17.09 -0.70
N ALA A 70 -9.34 17.49 0.52
CA ALA A 70 -9.30 16.60 1.67
C ALA A 70 -10.24 15.40 1.52
N ASP A 71 -11.39 15.60 0.87
CA ASP A 71 -12.42 14.59 0.59
C ASP A 71 -12.13 13.73 -0.66
N TYR A 72 -10.99 13.90 -1.33
CA TYR A 72 -10.69 13.16 -2.56
C TYR A 72 -10.49 11.67 -2.28
N PRO A 73 -11.32 10.77 -2.84
CA PRO A 73 -11.45 9.39 -2.36
C PRO A 73 -10.50 8.41 -3.08
N VAL A 74 -9.31 8.82 -3.50
CA VAL A 74 -8.36 7.95 -4.20
C VAL A 74 -7.13 7.72 -3.32
N PHE A 75 -6.66 6.48 -3.26
CA PHE A 75 -5.46 6.14 -2.50
C PHE A 75 -4.27 7.01 -2.93
N TYR A 76 -3.49 7.45 -1.94
CA TYR A 76 -2.37 8.39 -2.08
C TYR A 76 -2.70 9.73 -2.75
N GLY A 77 -3.98 10.05 -2.97
CA GLY A 77 -4.38 11.26 -3.69
C GLY A 77 -3.96 11.24 -5.16
N LEU A 78 -3.91 10.07 -5.80
CA LEU A 78 -3.45 9.96 -7.18
C LEU A 78 -4.47 10.49 -8.20
N PRO A 79 -4.01 11.04 -9.32
CA PRO A 79 -4.88 11.52 -10.38
C PRO A 79 -5.58 10.35 -11.07
N LEU A 80 -6.88 10.19 -10.86
CA LEU A 80 -7.67 9.16 -11.54
C LEU A 80 -8.57 9.78 -12.61
N ASP A 81 -8.79 9.07 -13.71
CA ASP A 81 -9.79 9.45 -14.69
C ASP A 81 -11.18 9.58 -14.04
N GLU A 82 -11.92 10.63 -14.44
CA GLU A 82 -13.19 11.00 -13.83
C GLU A 82 -14.25 9.91 -14.01
N ASP A 83 -14.28 9.24 -15.17
CA ASP A 83 -15.23 8.14 -15.41
C ASP A 83 -14.89 6.95 -14.53
N LYS A 84 -13.60 6.59 -14.41
CA LYS A 84 -13.16 5.50 -13.52
C LYS A 84 -13.50 5.77 -12.05
N LEU A 85 -13.33 7.01 -11.61
CA LEU A 85 -13.75 7.43 -10.27
C LEU A 85 -15.26 7.26 -10.09
N LYS A 86 -16.07 7.80 -11.01
CA LYS A 86 -17.53 7.75 -10.94
C LYS A 86 -18.09 6.32 -11.04
N GLU A 87 -17.46 5.45 -11.83
CA GLU A 87 -17.79 4.03 -11.92
C GLU A 87 -17.45 3.28 -10.62
N SER A 88 -16.29 3.57 -10.03
CA SER A 88 -15.89 3.03 -8.72
C SER A 88 -16.87 3.44 -7.62
N LEU A 89 -17.22 4.73 -7.57
CA LEU A 89 -18.20 5.26 -6.60
C LEU A 89 -19.59 4.65 -6.81
N PHE A 90 -20.02 4.44 -8.06
CA PHE A 90 -21.26 3.75 -8.36
C PHE A 90 -21.27 2.34 -7.77
N LEU A 91 -20.23 1.54 -8.05
CA LEU A 91 -20.14 0.17 -7.57
C LEU A 91 -20.14 0.10 -6.04
N LEU A 92 -19.29 0.90 -5.38
CA LEU A 92 -19.18 0.93 -3.91
C LEU A 92 -20.51 1.36 -3.27
N SER A 93 -21.15 2.43 -3.78
CA SER A 93 -22.45 2.89 -3.27
C SER A 93 -23.54 1.85 -3.41
N LYS A 94 -23.53 1.12 -4.52
CA LYS A 94 -24.50 0.06 -4.79
C LYS A 94 -24.30 -1.13 -3.86
N ILE A 95 -23.06 -1.58 -3.64
CA ILE A 95 -22.75 -2.64 -2.68
C ILE A 95 -23.19 -2.25 -1.27
N ILE A 96 -22.87 -1.03 -0.81
CA ILE A 96 -23.26 -0.54 0.52
C ILE A 96 -24.79 -0.55 0.68
N GLY A 97 -25.51 -0.05 -0.33
CA GLY A 97 -26.98 -0.03 -0.34
C GLY A 97 -27.57 -1.44 -0.27
N ARG A 98 -27.10 -2.35 -1.13
CA ARG A 98 -27.57 -3.74 -1.16
C ARG A 98 -27.21 -4.50 0.12
N TRP A 99 -26.00 -4.32 0.64
CA TRP A 99 -25.57 -4.95 1.89
C TRP A 99 -26.48 -4.59 3.05
N LYS A 100 -26.84 -3.32 3.19
CA LYS A 100 -27.76 -2.87 4.25
C LYS A 100 -29.15 -3.49 4.10
N ILE A 101 -29.63 -3.69 2.87
CA ILE A 101 -30.92 -4.35 2.60
C ILE A 101 -30.87 -5.84 2.98
N VAL A 102 -29.81 -6.55 2.57
CA VAL A 102 -29.69 -8.00 2.75
C VAL A 102 -29.33 -8.38 4.20
N ASN A 103 -28.40 -7.66 4.82
CA ASN A 103 -27.81 -8.03 6.11
C ASN A 103 -28.22 -7.14 7.29
N GLY A 104 -29.00 -6.07 7.05
CA GLY A 104 -29.47 -5.15 8.10
C GLY A 104 -28.39 -4.37 8.84
N SER A 105 -27.12 -4.46 8.42
CA SER A 105 -25.95 -3.89 9.10
C SER A 105 -25.10 -3.04 8.15
N THR A 106 -24.15 -2.29 8.70
CA THR A 106 -23.16 -1.54 7.90
C THR A 106 -22.00 -2.46 7.52
N ILE A 107 -21.66 -2.51 6.24
CA ILE A 107 -20.47 -3.21 5.74
C ILE A 107 -19.20 -2.48 6.20
N THR A 108 -18.13 -3.20 6.49
CA THR A 108 -16.82 -2.60 6.80
C THR A 108 -15.98 -2.44 5.52
N LYS A 109 -14.90 -1.64 5.60
CA LYS A 109 -14.07 -1.23 4.45
C LYS A 109 -13.49 -2.41 3.67
N THR A 110 -12.87 -3.36 4.37
CA THR A 110 -12.17 -4.47 3.72
C THR A 110 -13.13 -5.37 2.97
N PRO A 111 -14.21 -5.90 3.59
CA PRO A 111 -15.25 -6.65 2.87
C PRO A 111 -15.84 -5.90 1.67
N LEU A 112 -16.11 -4.59 1.81
CA LEU A 112 -16.59 -3.76 0.71
C LEU A 112 -15.63 -3.80 -0.49
N GLN A 113 -14.33 -3.63 -0.26
CA GLN A 113 -13.32 -3.70 -1.31
C GLN A 113 -13.24 -5.11 -1.92
N LYS A 114 -13.34 -6.18 -1.11
CA LYS A 114 -13.24 -7.56 -1.61
C LYS A 114 -14.44 -7.94 -2.48
N ILE A 115 -15.66 -7.59 -2.06
CA ILE A 115 -16.86 -7.78 -2.88
C ILE A 115 -16.74 -7.00 -4.19
N ALA A 116 -16.29 -5.74 -4.14
CA ALA A 116 -16.13 -4.93 -5.34
C ALA A 116 -15.13 -5.55 -6.33
N VAL A 117 -14.01 -6.08 -5.85
CA VAL A 117 -13.01 -6.77 -6.69
C VAL A 117 -13.60 -8.03 -7.36
N GLU A 118 -14.33 -8.86 -6.61
CA GLU A 118 -14.96 -10.07 -7.17
C GLU A 118 -16.03 -9.71 -8.20
N LEU A 119 -16.85 -8.69 -7.94
CA LEU A 119 -17.84 -8.22 -8.91
C LEU A 119 -17.19 -7.70 -10.20
N ILE A 120 -16.07 -6.98 -10.10
CA ILE A 120 -15.32 -6.49 -11.26
C ILE A 120 -14.79 -7.67 -12.09
N LYS A 121 -14.13 -8.63 -11.42
CA LYS A 121 -13.56 -9.83 -12.05
C LYS A 121 -14.64 -10.67 -12.74
N ASN A 122 -15.72 -10.98 -12.03
CA ASN A 122 -16.75 -11.92 -12.49
C ASN A 122 -17.70 -11.34 -13.54
N ASN A 123 -17.75 -10.01 -13.69
CA ASN A 123 -18.61 -9.31 -14.65
C ASN A 123 -17.82 -8.49 -15.69
N SER A 124 -16.49 -8.67 -15.75
CA SER A 124 -15.60 -7.96 -16.67
C SER A 124 -15.82 -6.43 -16.69
N LEU A 125 -16.04 -5.84 -15.52
CA LEU A 125 -16.25 -4.40 -15.40
C LEU A 125 -14.93 -3.67 -15.63
N ASN A 126 -14.97 -2.57 -16.36
CA ASN A 126 -13.78 -1.77 -16.65
C ASN A 126 -13.48 -0.80 -15.50
N VAL A 127 -13.33 -1.30 -14.27
CA VAL A 127 -12.99 -0.50 -13.08
C VAL A 127 -11.59 -0.88 -12.60
N PRO A 128 -10.69 0.07 -12.32
CA PRO A 128 -9.31 -0.23 -11.92
C PRO A 128 -9.26 -1.02 -10.61
N VAL A 129 -8.56 -2.16 -10.66
CA VAL A 129 -8.23 -2.99 -9.50
C VAL A 129 -6.71 -3.07 -9.40
N VAL A 130 -6.20 -2.80 -8.21
CA VAL A 130 -4.76 -2.72 -7.94
C VAL A 130 -4.43 -3.54 -6.69
N ARG A 131 -3.19 -4.04 -6.61
CA ARG A 131 -2.65 -4.62 -5.38
C ARG A 131 -2.33 -3.51 -4.38
N PHE A 132 -2.69 -3.73 -3.12
CA PHE A 132 -2.40 -2.83 -2.01
C PHE A 132 -2.05 -3.63 -0.76
N HIS A 133 -1.67 -2.99 0.35
CA HIS A 133 -1.12 -3.64 1.56
C HIS A 133 -1.90 -4.86 2.09
N TYR A 134 -3.20 -4.95 1.79
CA TYR A 134 -4.09 -6.03 2.23
C TYR A 134 -4.78 -6.76 1.06
N GLY A 135 -4.12 -6.85 -0.09
CA GLY A 135 -4.58 -7.54 -1.30
C GLY A 135 -5.12 -6.62 -2.38
N LYS A 136 -5.93 -7.17 -3.28
CA LYS A 136 -6.60 -6.42 -4.34
C LYS A 136 -7.67 -5.51 -3.78
N VAL A 137 -7.71 -4.29 -4.29
CA VAL A 137 -8.66 -3.22 -3.96
C VAL A 137 -8.97 -2.39 -5.20
N LEU A 138 -10.03 -1.59 -5.16
CA LEU A 138 -10.20 -0.50 -6.12
C LEU A 138 -9.20 0.62 -5.81
N THR A 139 -8.89 1.45 -6.80
CA THR A 139 -8.10 2.67 -6.59
C THR A 139 -8.79 3.69 -5.68
N THR A 140 -10.12 3.58 -5.56
CA THR A 140 -10.95 4.41 -4.69
C THR A 140 -11.07 3.82 -3.29
N TYR A 141 -10.76 4.63 -2.27
CA TYR A 141 -10.91 4.31 -0.86
C TYR A 141 -12.06 5.08 -0.25
N MET A 142 -12.87 4.43 0.60
CA MET A 142 -13.96 5.12 1.28
C MET A 142 -14.38 4.50 2.60
N GLU A 143 -14.79 5.38 3.51
CA GLU A 143 -15.61 5.06 4.68
C GLU A 143 -17.06 4.79 4.25
N PRO A 144 -17.62 3.58 4.47
CA PRO A 144 -18.97 3.22 4.03
C PRO A 144 -20.05 4.24 4.44
N GLU A 145 -19.92 4.83 5.63
CA GLU A 145 -20.81 5.85 6.16
C GLU A 145 -20.75 7.20 5.44
N LYS A 146 -19.65 7.52 4.73
CA LYS A 146 -19.47 8.79 4.01
C LYS A 146 -19.87 8.70 2.54
N ILE A 147 -20.27 7.54 2.04
CA ILE A 147 -20.53 7.32 0.60
C ILE A 147 -21.49 8.31 -0.02
N GLN A 148 -22.58 8.66 0.67
CA GLN A 148 -23.58 9.59 0.15
C GLN A 148 -23.01 11.01 -0.02
N GLN A 149 -22.16 11.45 0.92
CA GLN A 149 -21.52 12.77 0.85
C GLN A 149 -20.55 12.82 -0.33
N ILE A 150 -19.73 11.79 -0.51
CA ILE A 150 -18.76 11.75 -1.61
C ILE A 150 -19.45 11.62 -2.97
N VAL A 151 -20.48 10.76 -3.08
CA VAL A 151 -21.29 10.65 -4.31
C VAL A 151 -21.96 11.98 -4.66
N LYS A 152 -22.39 12.78 -3.69
CA LYS A 152 -22.94 14.13 -3.95
C LYS A 152 -21.88 15.08 -4.51
N VAL A 153 -20.63 14.96 -4.07
CA VAL A 153 -19.54 15.86 -4.50
C VAL A 153 -19.00 15.50 -5.89
N TYR A 154 -18.81 14.20 -6.17
CA TYR A 154 -18.13 13.68 -7.36
C TYR A 154 -19.07 13.06 -8.40
N GLY A 155 -20.29 12.72 -8.01
CA GLY A 155 -21.24 12.02 -8.87
C GLY A 155 -20.94 10.53 -9.02
N VAL A 156 -21.77 9.86 -9.83
CA VAL A 156 -21.64 8.44 -10.17
C VAL A 156 -21.91 8.23 -11.66
N LYS A 157 -21.32 7.17 -12.22
CA LYS A 157 -21.56 6.72 -13.59
C LYS A 157 -22.05 5.28 -13.53
N LYS A 158 -23.24 5.03 -14.06
CA LYS A 158 -23.93 3.75 -13.94
C LYS A 158 -23.15 2.65 -14.66
N LEU A 159 -22.91 1.55 -13.95
CA LEU A 159 -22.38 0.31 -14.52
C LEU A 159 -23.52 -0.64 -14.89
N ASN A 160 -23.30 -1.47 -15.91
CA ASN A 160 -24.24 -2.51 -16.29
C ASN A 160 -24.11 -3.73 -15.37
N ILE A 161 -24.59 -3.57 -14.14
CA ILE A 161 -24.64 -4.64 -13.13
C ILE A 161 -25.99 -4.61 -12.42
N VAL A 162 -26.66 -5.75 -12.40
CA VAL A 162 -27.99 -5.90 -11.80
C VAL A 162 -27.89 -6.19 -10.31
N ASP A 163 -28.89 -5.79 -9.54
CA ASP A 163 -28.91 -5.91 -8.07
C ASP A 163 -28.77 -7.38 -7.62
N LYS A 164 -29.41 -8.30 -8.35
CA LYS A 164 -29.34 -9.74 -8.06
C LYS A 164 -27.90 -10.28 -8.05
N THR A 165 -27.07 -9.87 -9.01
CA THR A 165 -25.65 -10.27 -9.06
C THR A 165 -24.87 -9.75 -7.86
N ILE A 166 -25.20 -8.56 -7.38
CA ILE A 166 -24.56 -7.96 -6.20
C ILE A 166 -24.97 -8.71 -4.94
N ASP A 167 -26.26 -9.03 -4.80
CA ASP A 167 -26.78 -9.79 -3.66
C ASP A 167 -26.16 -11.20 -3.60
N GLU A 168 -26.06 -11.87 -4.75
CA GLU A 168 -25.43 -13.19 -4.89
C GLU A 168 -23.96 -13.17 -4.46
N GLU A 169 -23.22 -12.12 -4.81
CA GLU A 169 -21.84 -11.97 -4.35
C GLU A 169 -21.79 -11.64 -2.86
N ILE A 170 -22.59 -10.69 -2.37
CA ILE A 170 -22.68 -10.31 -0.95
C ILE A 170 -22.85 -11.53 -0.04
N ASN A 171 -23.71 -12.48 -0.42
CA ASN A 171 -23.99 -13.68 0.35
C ASN A 171 -22.79 -14.63 0.54
N LYS A 172 -21.70 -14.43 -0.21
CA LYS A 172 -20.45 -15.20 -0.09
C LYS A 172 -19.47 -14.58 0.92
N HIS A 173 -19.82 -13.47 1.56
CA HIS A 173 -18.93 -12.67 2.41
C HIS A 173 -19.48 -12.54 3.84
N THR A 174 -18.57 -12.49 4.81
CA THR A 174 -18.83 -12.57 6.26
C THR A 174 -18.73 -11.23 6.99
N ASN A 175 -18.28 -10.18 6.29
CA ASN A 175 -17.98 -8.85 6.85
C ASN A 175 -16.81 -8.82 7.86
N ILE A 176 -16.01 -9.89 7.94
CA ILE A 176 -14.87 -10.02 8.86
C ILE A 176 -13.57 -9.83 8.07
N ALA A 177 -12.90 -8.70 8.28
CA ALA A 177 -11.77 -8.27 7.45
C ALA A 177 -10.68 -9.35 7.22
N TRP A 178 -10.29 -10.10 8.25
CA TRP A 178 -9.24 -11.12 8.11
C TRP A 178 -9.70 -12.33 7.27
N LEU A 179 -10.96 -12.77 7.42
CA LEU A 179 -11.53 -13.85 6.61
C LEU A 179 -11.61 -13.44 5.14
N GLU A 180 -11.98 -12.19 4.88
CA GLU A 180 -12.08 -11.66 3.52
C GLU A 180 -10.73 -11.55 2.82
N ARG A 181 -9.68 -11.13 3.56
CA ARG A 181 -8.30 -11.14 3.03
C ARG A 181 -7.87 -12.55 2.68
N LYS A 182 -8.00 -13.47 3.63
CA LYS A 182 -7.62 -14.88 3.45
C LYS A 182 -8.32 -15.50 2.24
N LYS A 183 -9.64 -15.33 2.14
CA LYS A 183 -10.44 -15.81 0.99
C LYS A 183 -9.90 -15.28 -0.33
N GLN A 184 -9.58 -13.99 -0.42
CA GLN A 184 -9.00 -13.41 -1.64
C GLN A 184 -7.61 -13.96 -1.94
N TYR A 185 -6.77 -14.17 -0.94
CA TYR A 185 -5.41 -14.67 -1.15
C TYR A 185 -5.42 -16.12 -1.67
N GLU A 186 -6.38 -16.92 -1.19
CA GLU A 186 -6.56 -18.32 -1.62
C GLU A 186 -7.23 -18.42 -3.00
N SER A 187 -8.11 -17.48 -3.37
CA SER A 187 -8.86 -17.53 -4.65
C SER A 187 -8.16 -16.86 -5.84
N HIS A 188 -7.09 -16.11 -5.60
CA HIS A 188 -6.34 -15.41 -6.64
C HIS A 188 -4.90 -15.96 -6.74
N SER A 189 -4.56 -16.55 -7.88
CA SER A 189 -3.23 -17.14 -8.10
C SER A 189 -2.08 -16.16 -7.96
N ASP A 190 -2.31 -14.87 -8.27
CA ASP A 190 -1.32 -13.79 -8.17
C ASP A 190 -1.21 -13.18 -6.75
N MET A 191 -1.83 -13.81 -5.74
CA MET A 191 -1.80 -13.38 -4.34
C MET A 191 -0.99 -14.29 -3.42
N LYS A 192 -0.23 -15.24 -3.97
CA LYS A 192 0.60 -16.16 -3.17
C LYS A 192 1.53 -15.43 -2.19
N LEU A 193 2.16 -14.34 -2.63
CA LEU A 193 3.03 -13.54 -1.77
C LEU A 193 2.29 -12.90 -0.58
N PHE A 194 1.04 -12.47 -0.78
CA PHE A 194 0.18 -11.92 0.28
C PHE A 194 -0.19 -12.99 1.31
N LEU A 195 -0.46 -14.22 0.85
CA LEU A 195 -0.72 -15.34 1.74
C LEU A 195 0.51 -15.69 2.60
N LEU A 196 1.70 -15.71 1.98
CA LEU A 196 2.95 -15.94 2.70
C LEU A 196 3.23 -14.84 3.73
N SER A 197 2.96 -13.57 3.39
CA SER A 197 3.06 -12.46 4.35
C SER A 197 2.17 -12.69 5.58
N ASP A 198 0.89 -13.03 5.38
CA ASP A 198 -0.03 -13.33 6.49
C ASP A 198 0.47 -14.51 7.34
N TYR A 199 1.08 -15.54 6.74
CA TYR A 199 1.67 -16.66 7.49
C TYR A 199 2.91 -16.28 8.28
N VAL A 200 3.78 -15.42 7.74
CA VAL A 200 4.92 -14.87 8.48
C VAL A 200 4.43 -14.08 9.70
N SER A 201 3.57 -13.09 9.48
CA SER A 201 3.06 -12.23 10.57
C SER A 201 2.28 -13.06 11.62
N TYR A 202 1.49 -14.04 11.19
CA TYR A 202 0.79 -14.94 12.12
C TYR A 202 1.75 -15.81 12.94
N SER A 203 2.78 -16.39 12.30
CA SER A 203 3.73 -17.29 12.97
C SER A 203 4.54 -16.54 14.03
N ILE A 204 4.95 -15.31 13.72
CA ILE A 204 5.68 -14.45 14.66
C ILE A 204 4.76 -13.95 15.79
N SER A 205 3.58 -13.41 15.47
CA SER A 205 2.66 -12.83 16.47
C SER A 205 2.05 -13.84 17.44
N LYS A 206 1.93 -15.11 17.05
CA LYS A 206 1.49 -16.18 17.95
C LYS A 206 2.59 -16.70 18.87
N ASN A 207 3.79 -16.10 18.85
CA ASN A 207 4.92 -16.54 19.63
C ASN A 207 5.12 -18.06 19.49
N LYS A 208 5.10 -18.57 18.24
CA LYS A 208 5.64 -19.91 17.94
C LYS A 208 7.17 -19.88 18.05
N ILE A 209 7.63 -19.40 19.21
CA ILE A 209 9.02 -19.15 19.59
C ILE A 209 9.84 -20.43 19.49
N ASP A 210 9.19 -21.59 19.59
CA ASP A 210 9.82 -22.90 19.64
C ASP A 210 10.12 -23.49 18.26
N GLU A 211 9.74 -22.84 17.16
CA GLU A 211 9.96 -23.34 15.78
C GLU A 211 10.60 -22.30 14.83
N PRO A 212 11.75 -21.69 15.18
CA PRO A 212 12.40 -20.66 14.35
C PRO A 212 12.75 -21.13 12.93
N GLY A 213 13.06 -22.42 12.75
CA GLY A 213 13.31 -23.01 11.43
C GLY A 213 12.12 -22.86 10.47
N LYS A 214 10.89 -23.07 10.95
CA LYS A 214 9.69 -22.90 10.10
C LYS A 214 9.46 -21.45 9.69
N ILE A 215 9.86 -20.50 10.55
CA ILE A 215 9.77 -19.07 10.25
C ILE A 215 10.81 -18.71 9.17
N LEU A 216 12.03 -19.25 9.24
CA LEU A 216 13.03 -19.09 8.18
C LEU A 216 12.56 -19.67 6.85
N ASP A 217 11.98 -20.87 6.86
CA ASP A 217 11.42 -21.48 5.65
C ASP A 217 10.33 -20.59 5.03
N LEU A 218 9.47 -19.98 5.85
CA LEU A 218 8.48 -19.01 5.36
C LEU A 218 9.13 -17.78 4.73
N PHE A 219 10.19 -17.24 5.34
CA PHE A 219 10.93 -16.11 4.76
C PHE A 219 11.63 -16.47 3.44
N HIS A 220 12.25 -17.65 3.34
CA HIS A 220 12.85 -18.10 2.09
C HIS A 220 11.80 -18.30 1.00
N ASN A 221 10.68 -18.95 1.33
CA ASN A 221 9.55 -19.10 0.41
C ASN A 221 8.99 -17.74 -0.02
N PHE A 222 8.94 -16.77 0.89
CA PHE A 222 8.54 -15.40 0.58
C PHE A 222 9.52 -14.75 -0.41
N LEU A 223 10.83 -14.83 -0.16
CA LEU A 223 11.86 -14.26 -1.04
C LEU A 223 11.78 -14.81 -2.47
N LEU A 224 11.53 -16.10 -2.63
CA LEU A 224 11.40 -16.76 -3.94
C LEU A 224 10.22 -16.24 -4.77
N GLU A 225 9.20 -15.68 -4.12
CA GLU A 225 8.01 -15.15 -4.77
C GLU A 225 8.10 -13.63 -5.04
N ILE A 226 9.18 -12.96 -4.58
CA ILE A 226 9.42 -11.56 -4.90
C ILE A 226 9.92 -11.45 -6.35
N PRO A 227 9.33 -10.58 -7.19
CA PRO A 227 9.84 -10.35 -8.54
C PRO A 227 11.30 -9.88 -8.53
N THR A 228 12.09 -10.38 -9.48
CA THR A 228 13.54 -10.09 -9.57
C THR A 228 13.90 -9.21 -10.76
N ASP A 229 12.91 -8.62 -11.43
CA ASP A 229 13.18 -7.66 -12.52
C ASP A 229 13.81 -6.37 -11.98
N GLU A 230 14.36 -5.55 -12.89
CA GLU A 230 15.14 -4.35 -12.56
C GLU A 230 14.42 -3.43 -11.56
N LYS A 231 13.09 -3.31 -11.67
CA LYS A 231 12.26 -2.48 -10.81
C LYS A 231 12.29 -2.92 -9.35
N TYR A 232 12.38 -4.22 -9.08
CA TYR A 232 12.32 -4.79 -7.73
C TYR A 232 13.70 -5.23 -7.21
N SER A 233 14.74 -5.14 -8.03
CA SER A 233 16.11 -5.57 -7.71
C SER A 233 16.64 -5.01 -6.38
N LEU A 234 16.47 -3.71 -6.13
CA LEU A 234 16.90 -3.07 -4.88
C LEU A 234 16.15 -3.66 -3.68
N LEU A 235 14.84 -3.82 -3.79
CA LEU A 235 14.01 -4.34 -2.71
C LEU A 235 14.30 -5.82 -2.45
N PHE A 236 14.48 -6.61 -3.51
CA PHE A 236 14.91 -8.01 -3.41
C PHE A 236 16.23 -8.12 -2.60
N LYS A 237 17.22 -7.27 -2.89
CA LYS A 237 18.46 -7.22 -2.11
C LYS A 237 18.21 -6.90 -0.64
N LYS A 238 17.32 -5.94 -0.32
CA LYS A 238 16.97 -5.61 1.07
C LYS A 238 16.31 -6.78 1.80
N TYR A 239 15.44 -7.54 1.13
CA TYR A 239 14.89 -8.77 1.69
C TYR A 239 15.95 -9.85 1.92
N HIS A 240 16.88 -10.02 0.98
CA HIS A 240 17.99 -10.95 1.15
C HIS A 240 18.87 -10.58 2.37
N ASP A 241 19.24 -9.30 2.50
CA ASP A 241 20.00 -8.79 3.64
C ASP A 241 19.24 -9.00 4.96
N PHE A 242 17.94 -8.70 4.97
CA PHE A 242 17.06 -8.96 6.11
C PHE A 242 17.07 -10.45 6.52
N ILE A 243 16.86 -11.36 5.58
CA ILE A 243 16.78 -12.81 5.86
C ILE A 243 18.12 -13.33 6.39
N SER A 244 19.24 -12.86 5.83
CA SER A 244 20.58 -13.17 6.32
C SER A 244 20.78 -12.76 7.79
N VAL A 245 20.27 -11.59 8.17
CA VAL A 245 20.31 -11.12 9.57
C VAL A 245 19.40 -11.96 10.46
N VAL A 246 18.16 -12.23 10.04
CA VAL A 246 17.22 -13.08 10.79
C VAL A 246 17.79 -14.47 11.02
N ASN A 247 18.38 -15.08 9.99
CA ASN A 247 19.02 -16.38 10.08
C ASN A 247 20.17 -16.36 11.12
N PHE A 248 20.98 -15.31 11.13
CA PHE A 248 22.02 -15.16 12.14
C PHE A 248 21.44 -15.03 13.55
N ILE A 249 20.40 -14.20 13.73
CA ILE A 249 19.74 -14.02 15.02
C ILE A 249 19.24 -15.36 15.56
N PHE A 250 18.48 -16.13 14.77
CA PHE A 250 17.95 -17.42 15.21
C PHE A 250 19.03 -18.47 15.50
N ASN A 251 20.20 -18.36 14.87
CA ASN A 251 21.36 -19.22 15.11
C ASN A 251 22.37 -18.63 16.10
N SER A 252 22.00 -17.60 16.87
CA SER A 252 22.87 -17.03 17.92
C SER A 252 22.68 -17.70 19.28
N ASP A 253 23.71 -17.66 20.13
CA ASP A 253 23.59 -18.18 21.50
C ASP A 253 22.57 -17.40 22.31
N GLN A 254 22.50 -16.08 22.12
CA GLN A 254 21.59 -15.18 22.84
C GLN A 254 20.13 -15.48 22.51
N PHE A 255 19.82 -15.85 21.26
CA PHE A 255 18.47 -16.27 20.90
C PHE A 255 18.13 -17.65 21.48
N ASN A 256 19.04 -18.62 21.36
CA ASN A 256 18.77 -20.01 21.74
C ASN A 256 18.78 -20.24 23.26
N ASN A 257 19.66 -19.54 23.98
CA ASN A 257 19.83 -19.68 25.44
C ASN A 257 19.23 -18.49 26.21
N GLY A 258 18.71 -17.48 25.50
CA GLY A 258 18.10 -16.30 26.10
C GLY A 258 16.75 -16.57 26.75
N SER A 259 16.36 -15.63 27.59
CA SER A 259 15.04 -15.59 28.19
C SER A 259 13.93 -15.52 27.13
N LYS A 260 12.71 -15.87 27.53
CA LYS A 260 11.53 -15.72 26.67
C LYS A 260 11.32 -14.26 26.24
N GLU A 261 11.58 -13.32 27.15
CA GLU A 261 11.42 -11.88 26.90
C GLU A 261 12.40 -11.38 25.84
N GLU A 262 13.66 -11.83 25.89
CA GLU A 262 14.66 -11.52 24.85
C GLU A 262 14.24 -12.08 23.48
N ARG A 263 13.75 -13.33 23.44
CA ARG A 263 13.23 -13.93 22.19
C ARG A 263 12.04 -13.15 21.63
N GLU A 264 11.09 -12.77 22.47
CA GLU A 264 9.94 -11.94 22.07
C GLU A 264 10.38 -10.57 21.55
N HIS A 265 11.41 -9.98 22.14
CA HIS A 265 12.00 -8.74 21.64
C HIS A 265 12.57 -8.91 20.23
N TYR A 266 13.37 -9.96 19.98
CA TYR A 266 13.88 -10.25 18.63
C TYR A 266 12.76 -10.44 17.62
N PHE A 267 11.73 -11.23 17.96
CA PHE A 267 10.59 -11.45 17.08
C PHE A 267 9.85 -10.16 16.74
N LYS A 268 9.70 -9.26 17.71
CA LYS A 268 9.08 -7.95 17.48
C LYS A 268 9.89 -7.10 16.51
N GLU A 269 11.21 -7.02 16.67
CA GLU A 269 12.06 -6.24 15.77
C GLU A 269 12.10 -6.83 14.35
N ILE A 270 12.11 -8.16 14.24
CA ILE A 270 12.01 -8.89 12.97
C ILE A 270 10.67 -8.58 12.29
N LEU A 271 9.54 -8.67 13.01
CA LEU A 271 8.22 -8.37 12.47
C LEU A 271 8.10 -6.90 12.06
N ASN A 272 8.57 -5.97 12.89
CA ASN A 272 8.54 -4.53 12.59
C ASN A 272 9.34 -4.19 11.32
N THR A 273 10.46 -4.89 11.08
CA THR A 273 11.27 -4.71 9.88
C THR A 273 10.62 -5.36 8.66
N PHE A 274 10.11 -6.58 8.82
CA PHE A 274 9.35 -7.27 7.79
C PHE A 274 8.13 -6.45 7.33
N ASP A 275 7.37 -5.87 8.26
CA ASP A 275 6.19 -5.06 7.94
C ASP A 275 6.55 -3.81 7.11
N SER A 276 7.70 -3.17 7.37
CA SER A 276 8.21 -2.05 6.55
C SER A 276 8.66 -2.50 5.16
N LEU A 277 9.35 -3.64 5.06
CA LEU A 277 9.71 -4.25 3.78
C LEU A 277 8.45 -4.62 2.97
N TRP A 278 7.44 -5.18 3.64
CA TRP A 278 6.16 -5.56 3.05
C TRP A 278 5.36 -4.35 2.56
N GLN A 279 5.29 -3.30 3.39
CA GLN A 279 4.64 -2.04 3.02
C GLN A 279 5.26 -1.44 1.77
N THR A 280 6.59 -1.43 1.68
CA THR A 280 7.32 -0.92 0.50
C THR A 280 7.02 -1.75 -0.75
N LEU A 281 7.08 -3.08 -0.63
CA LEU A 281 6.80 -3.99 -1.74
C LEU A 281 5.39 -3.82 -2.28
N THR A 282 4.41 -3.78 -1.39
CA THR A 282 3.01 -3.60 -1.77
C THR A 282 2.71 -2.20 -2.29
N THR A 283 3.44 -1.17 -1.87
CA THR A 283 3.40 0.16 -2.50
C THR A 283 3.98 0.14 -3.91
N GLU A 284 5.09 -0.56 -4.15
CA GLU A 284 5.63 -0.74 -5.51
C GLU A 284 4.65 -1.48 -6.43
N PHE A 285 3.99 -2.54 -5.94
CA PHE A 285 2.92 -3.22 -6.68
C PHE A 285 1.75 -2.28 -6.97
N PHE A 286 1.32 -1.50 -5.97
CA PHE A 286 0.24 -0.54 -6.17
C PHE A 286 0.56 0.46 -7.28
N PHE A 287 1.76 1.06 -7.26
CA PHE A 287 2.17 2.02 -8.28
C PHE A 287 2.38 1.37 -9.65
N ASN A 288 2.85 0.12 -9.67
CA ASN A 288 2.93 -0.67 -10.91
C ASN A 288 1.55 -0.86 -11.55
N ASP A 289 0.58 -1.30 -10.74
CA ASP A 289 -0.74 -1.65 -11.23
C ASP A 289 -1.52 -0.40 -11.64
N ILE A 290 -1.37 0.70 -10.88
CA ILE A 290 -2.12 1.92 -11.17
C ILE A 290 -1.62 2.65 -12.42
N GLU A 291 -0.32 2.54 -12.76
CA GLU A 291 0.29 3.30 -13.85
C GLU A 291 -0.44 3.13 -15.19
N PHE A 292 -0.98 1.94 -15.45
CA PHE A 292 -1.76 1.63 -16.66
C PHE A 292 -3.09 2.40 -16.77
N PHE A 293 -3.60 2.94 -15.66
CA PHE A 293 -4.87 3.66 -15.59
C PHE A 293 -4.70 5.18 -15.53
N ILE A 294 -3.47 5.68 -15.42
CA ILE A 294 -3.18 7.12 -15.31
C ILE A 294 -2.98 7.70 -16.71
N LYS A 295 -3.68 8.80 -17.03
CA LYS A 295 -3.50 9.51 -18.30
C LYS A 295 -2.11 10.13 -18.40
N GLN A 296 -1.62 10.28 -19.64
CA GLN A 296 -0.28 10.80 -19.91
C GLN A 296 0.01 12.14 -19.23
N ASP A 297 -0.95 13.08 -19.26
CA ASP A 297 -0.81 14.42 -18.66
C ASP A 297 -0.60 14.39 -17.13
N PHE A 298 -0.89 13.26 -16.49
CA PHE A 298 -0.76 13.07 -15.06
C PHE A 298 0.39 12.16 -14.64
N LYS A 299 1.14 11.59 -15.60
CA LYS A 299 2.27 10.69 -15.30
C LYS A 299 3.38 11.37 -14.50
N GLU A 300 3.64 12.65 -14.74
CA GLU A 300 4.64 13.39 -13.98
C GLU A 300 4.23 13.53 -12.50
N ILE A 301 2.97 13.88 -12.24
CA ILE A 301 2.42 13.96 -10.88
C ILE A 301 2.46 12.60 -10.19
N LEU A 302 2.07 11.53 -10.90
CA LEU A 302 2.18 10.16 -10.40
C LEU A 302 3.62 9.84 -9.97
N GLN A 303 4.60 10.17 -10.82
CA GLN A 303 6.00 9.88 -10.56
C GLN A 303 6.51 10.65 -9.33
N PHE A 304 6.17 11.93 -9.17
CA PHE A 304 6.54 12.70 -7.98
C PHE A 304 5.95 12.12 -6.69
N ILE A 305 4.68 11.72 -6.70
CA ILE A 305 4.02 11.11 -5.55
C ILE A 305 4.66 9.75 -5.24
N LYS A 306 4.91 8.93 -6.27
CA LYS A 306 5.59 7.63 -6.17
C LYS A 306 6.96 7.79 -5.54
N ASP A 307 7.82 8.61 -6.11
CA ASP A 307 9.19 8.82 -5.65
C ASP A 307 9.23 9.35 -4.22
N SER A 308 8.33 10.28 -3.89
CA SER A 308 8.23 10.80 -2.53
C SER A 308 7.86 9.71 -1.53
N LYS A 309 6.90 8.84 -1.86
CA LYS A 309 6.44 7.76 -0.96
C LYS A 309 7.47 6.66 -0.82
N LEU A 310 8.02 6.19 -1.93
CA LEU A 310 9.04 5.15 -1.93
C LEU A 310 10.31 5.61 -1.24
N LYS A 311 10.76 6.86 -1.45
CA LYS A 311 11.92 7.40 -0.75
C LYS A 311 11.75 7.33 0.77
N THR A 312 10.59 7.76 1.29
CA THR A 312 10.28 7.65 2.72
C THR A 312 10.37 6.21 3.20
N TYR A 313 9.74 5.27 2.49
CA TYR A 313 9.75 3.87 2.90
C TYR A 313 11.12 3.19 2.79
N TYR A 314 11.91 3.50 1.77
CA TYR A 314 13.30 3.02 1.67
C TYR A 314 14.17 3.57 2.81
N SER A 315 14.02 4.85 3.18
CA SER A 315 14.72 5.40 4.35
C SER A 315 14.32 4.69 5.66
N GLU A 316 13.04 4.40 5.85
CA GLU A 316 12.56 3.64 7.02
C GLU A 316 13.10 2.20 7.04
N ILE A 317 13.15 1.52 5.88
CA ILE A 317 13.76 0.20 5.75
C ILE A 317 15.25 0.25 6.11
N ASP A 318 15.98 1.22 5.57
CA ASP A 318 17.43 1.36 5.77
C ASP A 318 17.76 1.56 7.26
N GLU A 319 16.98 2.39 7.95
CA GLU A 319 17.10 2.59 9.40
C GLU A 319 16.86 1.29 10.16
N LYS A 320 15.73 0.61 9.89
CA LYS A 320 15.36 -0.64 10.59
C LYS A 320 16.33 -1.78 10.32
N LEU A 321 16.79 -1.93 9.08
CA LEU A 321 17.82 -2.90 8.71
C LEU A 321 19.15 -2.59 9.38
N SER A 322 19.56 -1.32 9.42
CA SER A 322 20.78 -0.91 10.12
C SER A 322 20.69 -1.28 11.60
N ASN A 323 19.56 -1.01 12.24
CA ASN A 323 19.34 -1.38 13.64
C ASN A 323 19.46 -2.91 13.84
N LEU A 324 18.81 -3.72 13.00
CA LEU A 324 18.95 -5.19 13.06
C LEU A 324 20.39 -5.66 12.80
N LEU A 325 21.11 -5.02 11.89
CA LEU A 325 22.53 -5.30 11.61
C LEU A 325 23.43 -4.93 12.79
N ASP A 326 23.13 -3.84 13.49
CA ASP A 326 23.85 -3.46 14.70
C ASP A 326 23.57 -4.43 15.85
N TYR A 327 22.33 -4.90 15.98
CA TYR A 327 22.00 -6.02 16.87
C TYR A 327 22.80 -7.27 16.50
N LYS A 328 22.92 -7.61 15.21
CA LYS A 328 23.73 -8.77 14.77
C LYS A 328 25.17 -8.72 15.30
N LYS A 329 25.77 -7.53 15.42
CA LYS A 329 27.15 -7.37 15.90
C LYS A 329 27.34 -7.71 17.38
N THR A 330 26.27 -7.67 18.18
CA THR A 330 26.32 -8.01 19.61
C THR A 330 26.07 -9.49 19.88
N LEU A 331 25.74 -10.25 18.84
CA LEU A 331 25.37 -11.66 18.92
C LEU A 331 26.56 -12.56 18.61
N THR A 332 26.64 -13.71 19.31
CA THR A 332 27.63 -14.75 19.05
C THR A 332 26.98 -15.89 18.28
N PRO A 333 27.60 -16.37 17.18
CA PRO A 333 27.07 -17.52 16.47
C PRO A 333 27.11 -18.73 17.40
N LYS A 334 26.03 -19.51 17.40
CA LYS A 334 25.96 -20.76 18.14
C LYS A 334 27.11 -21.67 17.70
N LYS A 335 27.85 -22.19 18.66
CA LYS A 335 28.85 -23.23 18.38
C LYS A 335 28.13 -24.47 17.87
N ILE A 336 28.40 -24.82 16.61
CA ILE A 336 27.97 -26.09 16.04
C ILE A 336 29.04 -27.12 16.42
N ASP A 337 28.69 -28.09 17.25
CA ASP A 337 29.52 -29.28 17.45
C ASP A 337 29.40 -30.14 16.20
N LEU A 338 30.32 -29.92 15.27
CA LEU A 338 30.45 -30.71 14.05
C LEU A 338 30.96 -32.12 14.42
N SER A 339 30.34 -33.14 13.83
CA SER A 339 30.91 -34.49 13.84
C SER A 339 32.27 -34.51 13.12
N GLU A 340 33.11 -35.52 13.40
CA GLU A 340 34.41 -35.70 12.74
C GLU A 340 34.26 -35.74 11.21
N ASP A 341 33.21 -36.38 10.72
CA ASP A 341 32.91 -36.49 9.29
C ASP A 341 32.55 -35.13 8.67
N GLU A 342 31.75 -34.31 9.37
CA GLU A 342 31.38 -32.97 8.91
C GLU A 342 32.57 -32.00 8.92
N LYS A 343 33.49 -32.15 9.89
CA LYS A 343 34.75 -31.39 9.90
C LYS A 343 35.61 -31.74 8.69
N GLY A 344 35.73 -33.03 8.36
CA GLY A 344 36.47 -33.49 7.18
C GLY A 344 35.86 -32.96 5.87
N ILE A 345 34.54 -32.89 5.76
CA ILE A 345 33.87 -32.31 4.58
C ILE A 345 34.14 -30.81 4.47
N ILE A 346 34.11 -30.08 5.59
CA ILE A 346 34.38 -28.63 5.61
C ILE A 346 35.85 -28.33 5.27
N GLU A 347 36.80 -29.13 5.75
CA GLU A 347 38.22 -29.00 5.35
C GLU A 347 38.39 -29.14 3.85
N ILE A 348 37.79 -30.16 3.22
CA ILE A 348 37.85 -30.36 1.76
C ILE A 348 37.25 -29.17 1.00
N LEU A 349 36.11 -28.63 1.46
CA LEU A 349 35.48 -27.47 0.82
C LEU A 349 36.30 -26.19 0.96
N LEU A 350 37.00 -26.01 2.09
CA LEU A 350 37.87 -24.85 2.32
C LEU A 350 39.21 -24.97 1.58
N GLU A 351 39.76 -26.17 1.44
CA GLU A 351 40.93 -26.42 0.60
C GLU A 351 40.62 -26.11 -0.87
N GLY A 352 39.50 -26.62 -1.40
CA GLY A 352 39.09 -26.35 -2.78
C GLY A 352 38.73 -24.88 -3.06
N ALA A 353 38.31 -24.11 -2.05
CA ALA A 353 38.02 -22.68 -2.20
C ALA A 353 39.27 -21.78 -2.10
N ASN A 354 40.39 -22.29 -1.58
CA ASN A 354 41.67 -21.60 -1.52
C ASN A 354 42.61 -21.98 -2.69
N GLU A 355 42.18 -22.90 -3.57
CA GLU A 355 42.90 -23.30 -4.78
C GLU A 355 42.49 -22.49 -6.04
N GLU A 356 41.61 -21.48 -5.90
CA GLU A 356 41.43 -20.36 -6.87
C GLU A 356 42.13 -19.09 -6.36
#